data_AF-A0A383DD48-F1
#
_entry.id   AF-A0A383DD48-F1
#
_cell.length_a   1.000
_cell.length_b   1.000
_cell.length_c   1.000
_cell.angle_alpha   90.00
_cell.angle_beta   90.00
_cell.angle_gamma   90.00
#
_symmetry.space_group_name_H-M   'P 1'
#
loop_
_entity.id
_entity.type
_entity.pdbx_description
1 polymer ?
#
loop_
_entity_poly.entity_id
_entity_poly.type
_entity_poly.pdbx_seq_one_letter_code
_entity_poly.pdbx_strand_id
1 'polypeptide(L)'
;EVGIYSTEDLSMGSGAGTELPHQSFRVTPNPRWRTQTKGRIVDGVLTTDVIEVLYLSWKIPTTGPFGQASEHEFRDVRFRVSLQPDGTMTGIMGAYRPIDNISTEGRCCKAMASAANHDCASEHKTFAAMADGYPDSRTGLCTMISAAQRVEGIPAFVVH
;
A
#
# COMPACT_ATOMS: atom_id res chain seq x y z
N GLU A 1 16.29 -0.79 13.36
CA GLU A 1 14.84 -1.03 13.27
C GLU A 1 14.29 -0.20 12.12
N VAL A 2 13.12 -0.57 11.58
CA VAL A 2 12.42 0.14 10.49
C VAL A 2 11.00 0.41 10.96
N GLY A 3 10.61 1.69 11.01
CA GLY A 3 9.25 2.13 11.33
C GLY A 3 8.46 2.45 10.07
N ILE A 4 7.23 1.97 9.99
CA ILE A 4 6.28 2.22 8.90
C ILE A 4 5.00 2.75 9.54
N TYR A 5 4.58 3.94 9.13
CA TYR A 5 3.48 4.67 9.75
C TYR A 5 2.60 5.30 8.69
N SER A 6 1.28 5.22 8.86
CA SER A 6 0.36 6.12 8.16
C SER A 6 0.26 7.46 8.89
N THR A 7 -0.19 8.48 8.16
CA THR A 7 -0.46 9.82 8.68
C THR A 7 -1.78 10.33 8.11
N GLU A 8 -2.54 11.07 8.92
CA GLU A 8 -3.72 11.82 8.48
C GLU A 8 -3.37 13.20 7.94
N ASP A 9 -2.11 13.64 8.09
CA ASP A 9 -1.63 14.90 7.56
C ASP A 9 -1.58 14.84 6.03
N LEU A 10 -2.06 15.90 5.38
CA LEU A 10 -2.00 16.02 3.92
C LEU A 10 -0.60 16.46 3.50
N SER A 11 -0.01 15.76 2.54
CA SER A 11 1.23 16.21 1.91
C SER A 11 0.96 17.40 0.99
N MET A 12 1.90 18.35 0.98
CA MET A 12 1.90 19.48 0.09
C MET A 12 2.64 19.17 -1.22
N GLY A 13 1.97 19.39 -2.34
CA GLY A 13 2.56 19.31 -3.67
C GLY A 13 3.16 20.64 -4.16
N SER A 14 4.11 20.54 -5.08
CA SER A 14 4.63 21.65 -5.87
C SER A 14 3.67 21.98 -7.03
N GLY A 15 3.83 23.17 -7.62
CA GLY A 15 3.09 23.54 -8.84
C GLY A 15 3.38 22.65 -10.05
N ALA A 16 4.43 21.83 -10.00
CA ALA A 16 4.79 20.85 -11.03
C ALA A 16 4.17 19.45 -10.78
N GLY A 17 3.38 19.28 -9.72
CA GLY A 17 2.72 18.01 -9.38
C GLY A 17 3.62 17.00 -8.66
N THR A 18 4.74 17.45 -8.08
CA THR A 18 5.61 16.61 -7.24
C THR A 18 5.36 16.89 -5.76
N GLU A 19 5.48 15.89 -4.89
CA GLU A 19 5.43 16.12 -3.44
C GLU A 19 6.64 16.94 -2.97
N LEU A 20 6.45 17.83 -1.98
CA LEU A 20 7.53 18.64 -1.42
C LEU A 20 8.35 17.83 -0.39
N PRO A 21 9.69 17.82 -0.47
CA PRO A 21 10.53 17.16 0.52
C PRO A 21 10.59 17.96 1.84
N HIS A 22 11.09 17.32 2.89
CA HIS A 22 11.38 17.91 4.20
C HIS A 22 10.14 18.46 4.94
N GLN A 23 8.97 17.91 4.63
CA GLN A 23 7.75 18.15 5.40
C GLN A 23 7.77 17.34 6.71
N SER A 24 7.02 17.81 7.70
CA SER A 24 6.82 17.10 8.96
C SER A 24 5.45 16.43 8.99
N PHE A 25 5.41 15.15 9.31
CA PHE A 25 4.18 14.36 9.41
C PHE A 25 4.04 13.77 10.81
N ARG A 26 2.85 13.88 11.38
CA ARG A 26 2.51 13.23 12.64
C ARG A 26 2.22 11.76 12.41
N VAL A 27 2.68 10.91 13.31
CA VAL A 27 2.29 9.50 13.32
C VAL A 27 0.82 9.40 13.73
N THR A 28 0.05 8.59 12.99
CA THR A 28 -1.35 8.30 13.33
C THR A 28 -1.49 7.81 14.78
N PRO A 29 -2.51 8.26 15.54
CA PRO A 29 -2.79 7.71 16.86
C PRO A 29 -3.31 6.27 16.80
N ASN A 30 -3.74 5.78 15.63
CA ASN A 30 -4.26 4.44 15.46
C ASN A 30 -3.11 3.40 15.46
N PRO A 31 -2.99 2.52 16.48
CA PRO A 31 -1.90 1.54 16.54
C PRO A 31 -1.94 0.52 15.40
N ARG A 32 -3.09 0.32 14.75
CA ARG A 32 -3.25 -0.61 13.62
C ARG A 32 -2.42 -0.21 12.40
N TRP A 33 -2.20 1.09 12.21
CA TRP A 33 -1.46 1.66 11.06
C TRP A 33 -0.03 2.06 11.45
N ARG A 34 0.50 1.41 12.49
CA ARG A 34 1.87 1.59 12.98
C ARG A 34 2.54 0.24 13.03
N THR A 35 3.63 0.10 12.31
CA THR A 35 4.40 -1.14 12.26
C THR A 35 5.86 -0.85 12.50
N GLN A 36 6.50 -1.72 13.29
CA GLN A 36 7.94 -1.74 13.45
C GLN A 36 8.44 -3.12 13.06
N THR A 37 9.54 -3.16 12.31
CA THR A 37 10.19 -4.40 11.91
C THR A 37 11.71 -4.23 11.95
N LYS A 38 12.41 -5.34 11.73
CA LYS A 38 13.85 -5.34 11.51
C LYS A 38 14.13 -5.33 10.01
N GLY A 39 15.36 -4.99 9.68
CA GLY A 39 15.83 -4.95 8.31
C GLY A 39 17.33 -4.74 8.29
N ARG A 40 17.90 -4.86 7.09
CA ARG A 40 19.33 -4.69 6.84
C ARG A 40 19.53 -3.76 5.66
N ILE A 41 20.54 -2.90 5.76
CA ILE A 41 21.01 -2.09 4.66
C ILE A 41 22.35 -2.67 4.20
N VAL A 42 22.45 -3.03 2.93
CA VAL A 42 23.69 -3.51 2.29
C VAL A 42 23.81 -2.78 0.97
N ASP A 43 24.95 -2.13 0.74
CA ASP A 43 25.24 -1.37 -0.49
C ASP A 43 24.12 -0.38 -0.88
N GLY A 44 23.60 0.36 0.11
CA GLY A 44 22.52 1.33 -0.08
C GLY A 44 21.13 0.73 -0.28
N VAL A 45 20.97 -0.60 -0.21
CA VAL A 45 19.67 -1.27 -0.34
C VAL A 45 19.16 -1.74 1.02
N LEU A 46 18.04 -1.17 1.46
CA LEU A 46 17.28 -1.65 2.60
C LEU A 46 16.42 -2.85 2.20
N THR A 47 16.55 -3.96 2.93
CA THR A 47 15.64 -5.11 2.89
C THR A 47 15.06 -5.35 4.28
N THR A 48 13.74 -5.41 4.42
CA THR A 48 13.09 -5.71 5.70
C THR A 48 13.00 -7.21 5.95
N ASP A 49 12.89 -7.60 7.22
CA ASP A 49 12.34 -8.90 7.59
C ASP A 49 10.87 -9.00 7.15
N VAL A 50 10.31 -10.22 7.16
CA VAL A 50 8.89 -10.42 6.84
C VAL A 50 8.04 -9.68 7.86
N ILE A 51 7.12 -8.87 7.38
CA ILE A 51 6.04 -8.29 8.18
C ILE A 51 4.80 -9.16 7.92
N GLU A 52 4.38 -9.93 8.92
CA GLU A 52 3.26 -10.88 8.76
C GLU A 52 1.98 -10.18 8.30
N VAL A 53 1.68 -9.00 8.86
CA VAL A 53 0.54 -8.18 8.48
C VAL A 53 0.93 -6.71 8.54
N LEU A 54 0.66 -5.99 7.46
CA LEU A 54 0.82 -4.54 7.37
C LEU A 54 -0.53 -3.93 6.98
N TYR A 55 -1.03 -3.01 7.81
CA TYR A 55 -2.16 -2.17 7.46
C TYR A 55 -1.67 -0.76 7.18
N LEU A 56 -2.11 -0.21 6.07
CA LEU A 56 -1.82 1.17 5.67
C LEU A 56 -3.14 1.87 5.37
N SER A 57 -3.25 3.12 5.80
CA SER A 57 -4.38 3.99 5.46
C SER A 57 -3.90 5.04 4.46
N TRP A 58 -4.51 5.06 3.29
CA TRP A 58 -4.37 6.17 2.35
C TRP A 58 -5.65 6.36 1.55
N LYS A 59 -5.74 7.51 0.89
CA LYS A 59 -6.87 7.86 0.04
C LYS A 59 -6.57 7.48 -1.40
N ILE A 60 -7.48 6.77 -2.05
CA ILE A 60 -7.34 6.48 -3.48
C ILE A 60 -7.69 7.76 -4.27
N PRO A 61 -6.81 8.28 -5.14
CA PRO A 61 -7.01 9.57 -5.82
C PRO A 61 -8.32 9.68 -6.63
N THR A 62 -8.87 8.55 -7.08
CA THR A 62 -10.11 8.47 -7.90
C THR A 62 -11.39 8.75 -7.12
N THR A 63 -11.29 8.99 -5.81
CA THR A 63 -12.45 9.22 -4.93
C THR A 63 -12.72 10.70 -4.66
N GLY A 64 -11.95 11.60 -5.29
CA GLY A 64 -12.15 13.05 -5.23
C GLY A 64 -11.87 13.62 -3.83
N PRO A 65 -12.12 14.93 -3.58
CA PRO A 65 -11.89 15.55 -2.28
C PRO A 65 -12.69 14.91 -1.14
N PHE A 66 -13.79 14.19 -1.45
CA PHE A 66 -14.62 13.46 -0.48
C PHE A 66 -14.28 11.96 -0.35
N GLY A 67 -13.19 11.52 -0.95
CA GLY A 67 -12.77 10.14 -0.84
C GLY A 67 -12.55 9.70 0.59
N GLN A 68 -13.15 8.57 0.94
CA GLN A 68 -12.89 7.89 2.21
C GLN A 68 -11.43 7.39 2.16
N ALA A 69 -10.69 7.56 3.26
CA ALA A 69 -9.43 6.86 3.42
C ALA A 69 -9.75 5.36 3.48
N SER A 70 -9.12 4.58 2.62
CA SER A 70 -9.30 3.13 2.59
C SER A 70 -8.17 2.49 3.38
N GLU A 71 -8.53 1.52 4.23
CA GLU A 71 -7.53 0.67 4.87
C GLU A 71 -7.13 -0.44 3.90
N HIS A 72 -5.82 -0.59 3.71
CA HIS A 72 -5.24 -1.59 2.85
C HIS A 72 -4.49 -2.62 3.68
N GLU A 73 -4.96 -3.87 3.62
CA GLU A 73 -4.30 -5.01 4.24
C GLU A 73 -3.31 -5.66 3.28
N PHE A 74 -2.14 -5.97 3.80
CA PHE A 74 -1.08 -6.72 3.15
C PHE A 74 -0.53 -7.79 4.09
N ARG A 75 -0.13 -8.93 3.53
CA ARG A 75 0.49 -10.02 4.29
C ARG A 75 1.81 -10.48 3.72
N ASP A 76 2.65 -11.03 4.60
CA ASP A 76 4.03 -11.44 4.32
C ASP A 76 4.84 -10.37 3.58
N VAL A 77 4.73 -9.13 4.06
CA VAL A 77 5.30 -7.97 3.37
C VAL A 77 6.81 -7.95 3.50
N ARG A 78 7.48 -7.67 2.39
CA ARG A 78 8.91 -7.34 2.35
C ARG A 78 9.14 -6.10 1.50
N PHE A 79 9.89 -5.15 2.06
CA PHE A 79 10.40 -4.03 1.30
C PHE A 79 11.80 -4.35 0.81
N ARG A 80 12.08 -4.01 -0.44
CA ARG A 80 13.42 -3.91 -1.00
C ARG A 80 13.54 -2.54 -1.68
N VAL A 81 14.21 -1.60 -1.02
CA VAL A 81 14.32 -0.22 -1.49
C VAL A 81 15.77 0.23 -1.54
N SER A 82 16.13 0.91 -2.62
CA SER A 82 17.41 1.59 -2.79
C SER A 82 17.30 2.98 -2.18
N LEU A 83 18.20 3.28 -1.23
CA LEU A 83 18.36 4.59 -0.60
C LEU A 83 19.35 5.40 -1.42
N GLN A 84 18.95 6.61 -1.81
CA GLN A 84 19.77 7.50 -2.62
C GLN A 84 20.52 8.52 -1.75
N PRO A 85 21.67 9.06 -2.20
CA PRO A 85 22.44 10.06 -1.45
C PRO A 85 21.66 11.35 -1.14
N ASP A 86 20.64 11.69 -1.94
CA ASP A 86 19.77 12.85 -1.74
C ASP A 86 18.63 12.60 -0.72
N GLY A 87 18.59 11.41 -0.12
CA GLY A 87 17.57 11.00 0.86
C GLY A 87 16.29 10.46 0.22
N THR A 88 16.19 10.41 -1.10
CA THR A 88 15.07 9.72 -1.78
C THR A 88 15.23 8.21 -1.72
N MET A 89 14.15 7.49 -1.98
CA MET A 89 14.19 6.03 -2.11
C MET A 89 13.30 5.55 -3.25
N THR A 90 13.70 4.44 -3.87
CA THR A 90 12.88 3.73 -4.86
C THR A 90 13.03 2.23 -4.71
N GLY A 91 11.97 1.48 -4.96
CA GLY A 91 12.03 0.03 -4.91
C GLY A 91 10.68 -0.63 -5.01
N ILE A 92 10.57 -1.79 -4.36
CA ILE A 92 9.40 -2.66 -4.44
C ILE A 92 8.99 -3.09 -3.03
N MET A 93 7.69 -3.08 -2.80
CA MET A 93 7.03 -3.80 -1.73
C MET A 93 6.40 -5.06 -2.33
N GLY A 94 6.84 -6.24 -1.90
CA GLY A 94 6.19 -7.51 -2.23
C GLY A 94 5.30 -7.94 -1.06
N ALA A 95 4.10 -8.45 -1.36
CA ALA A 95 3.13 -8.88 -0.36
C ALA A 95 2.05 -9.80 -0.98
N TYR A 96 1.19 -10.36 -0.15
CA TYR A 96 -0.12 -10.86 -0.53
C TYR A 96 -1.21 -9.85 -0.16
N ARG A 97 -2.27 -9.77 -0.97
CA ARG A 97 -3.44 -8.93 -0.69
C ARG A 97 -4.72 -9.77 -0.67
N PRO A 98 -5.69 -9.48 0.21
CA PRO A 98 -7.01 -10.11 0.16
C PRO A 98 -7.71 -9.81 -1.15
N ILE A 99 -8.25 -10.82 -1.83
CA ILE A 99 -8.99 -10.61 -3.10
C ILE A 99 -10.24 -9.76 -2.92
N ASP A 100 -10.84 -9.80 -1.72
CA ASP A 100 -12.00 -8.99 -1.36
C ASP A 100 -11.64 -7.53 -1.01
N ASN A 101 -10.37 -7.27 -0.66
CA ASN A 101 -9.82 -5.95 -0.33
C ASN A 101 -8.81 -5.45 -1.38
N ILE A 102 -8.80 -6.08 -2.56
CA ILE A 102 -8.22 -5.44 -3.74
C ILE A 102 -9.26 -4.44 -4.19
N SER A 103 -9.00 -3.20 -3.80
CA SER A 103 -9.74 -2.04 -4.27
C SER A 103 -9.71 -1.99 -5.80
N THR A 104 -10.82 -2.40 -6.40
CA THR A 104 -11.27 -1.90 -7.71
C THR A 104 -11.94 -0.54 -7.54
N GLU A 105 -11.75 0.10 -6.39
CA GLU A 105 -12.32 1.39 -5.99
C GLU A 105 -11.89 2.48 -6.99
N GLY A 106 -12.88 2.91 -7.78
CA GLY A 106 -12.71 3.86 -8.88
C GLY A 106 -12.87 3.24 -10.27
N ARG A 107 -12.78 1.91 -10.40
CA ARG A 107 -12.91 1.16 -11.66
C ARG A 107 -14.14 0.27 -11.75
N CYS A 108 -14.77 -0.07 -10.62
CA CYS A 108 -15.98 -0.87 -10.59
C CYS A 108 -17.13 -0.14 -9.86
N CYS A 109 -18.38 -0.35 -10.29
CA CYS A 109 -19.61 0.24 -9.72
C CYS A 109 -19.72 1.78 -9.63
N LYS A 110 -18.79 2.55 -10.22
CA LYS A 110 -18.98 4.00 -10.42
C LYS A 110 -19.51 4.28 -11.84
N ALA A 111 -20.17 5.41 -12.06
CA ALA A 111 -20.82 5.72 -13.35
C ALA A 111 -19.92 5.51 -14.58
N MET A 112 -18.64 5.88 -14.48
CA MET A 112 -17.63 5.67 -15.53
C MET A 112 -17.28 4.19 -15.76
N ALA A 113 -17.23 3.40 -14.69
CA ALA A 113 -16.97 1.96 -14.74
C ALA A 113 -18.07 1.22 -15.48
N SER A 114 -19.32 1.50 -15.12
CA SER A 114 -20.50 0.92 -15.75
C SER A 114 -20.60 1.34 -17.22
N ALA A 115 -20.29 2.60 -17.56
CA ALA A 115 -20.25 3.07 -18.95
C ALA A 115 -19.15 2.38 -19.78
N ALA A 116 -18.07 1.93 -19.15
CA ALA A 116 -16.99 1.18 -19.78
C ALA A 116 -17.20 -0.35 -19.74
N ASN A 117 -18.39 -0.83 -19.34
CA ASN A 117 -18.73 -2.25 -19.18
C ASN A 117 -17.78 -3.01 -18.22
N HIS A 118 -17.26 -2.35 -17.18
CA HIS A 118 -16.56 -3.04 -16.10
C HIS A 118 -17.58 -3.79 -15.22
N ASP A 119 -17.47 -5.12 -15.18
CA ASP A 119 -18.28 -6.00 -14.33
C ASP A 119 -17.48 -6.50 -13.13
N CYS A 120 -17.96 -6.16 -11.93
CA CYS A 120 -17.28 -6.48 -10.68
C CYS A 120 -17.36 -7.98 -10.36
N ALA A 121 -18.42 -8.66 -10.82
CA ALA A 121 -18.54 -10.10 -10.62
C ALA A 121 -17.49 -10.85 -11.45
N SER A 122 -17.31 -10.45 -12.72
CA SER A 122 -16.27 -11.01 -13.59
C SER A 122 -14.86 -10.73 -13.06
N GLU A 123 -14.60 -9.52 -12.56
CA GLU A 123 -13.32 -9.15 -11.96
C GLU A 123 -13.03 -9.95 -10.69
N HIS A 124 -13.99 -10.02 -9.76
CA HIS A 124 -13.85 -10.85 -8.56
C HIS A 124 -13.64 -12.32 -8.90
N LYS A 125 -14.42 -12.86 -9.85
CA LYS A 125 -14.24 -14.23 -10.35
C LYS A 125 -12.84 -14.46 -10.92
N THR A 126 -12.28 -13.45 -11.59
CA THR A 126 -10.90 -13.51 -12.11
C THR A 126 -9.89 -13.52 -10.98
N PHE A 127 -10.04 -12.64 -9.97
CA PHE A 127 -9.17 -12.67 -8.80
C PHE A 127 -9.26 -13.99 -8.02
N ALA A 128 -10.46 -14.53 -7.83
CA ALA A 128 -10.65 -15.83 -7.19
C ALA A 128 -9.97 -16.96 -7.96
N ALA A 129 -9.99 -16.92 -9.30
CA ALA A 129 -9.30 -17.89 -10.15
C ALA A 129 -7.76 -17.73 -10.16
N MET A 130 -7.26 -16.52 -9.89
CA MET A 130 -5.83 -16.19 -9.87
C MET A 130 -5.21 -16.16 -8.46
N ALA A 131 -6.02 -16.24 -7.41
CA ALA A 131 -5.56 -16.26 -6.03
C ALA A 131 -4.58 -17.43 -5.82
N ASP A 132 -3.46 -17.13 -5.17
CA ASP A 132 -2.29 -18.03 -5.07
C ASP A 132 -1.76 -18.15 -3.63
N GLY A 133 -2.41 -17.49 -2.66
CA GLY A 133 -2.02 -17.52 -1.25
C GLY A 133 -3.19 -17.63 -0.28
N TYR A 134 -2.86 -18.05 0.95
CA TYR A 134 -3.78 -18.13 2.08
C TYR A 134 -5.06 -18.95 1.78
N PRO A 135 -4.96 -20.29 1.64
CA PRO A 135 -6.12 -21.12 1.41
C PRO A 135 -7.09 -21.10 2.60
N ASP A 136 -8.37 -20.91 2.32
CA ASP A 136 -9.43 -21.05 3.32
C ASP A 136 -9.48 -22.50 3.83
N SER A 137 -9.48 -22.69 5.15
CA SER A 137 -9.33 -24.01 5.76
C SER A 137 -10.50 -24.96 5.50
N ARG A 138 -11.66 -24.43 5.08
CA ARG A 138 -12.87 -25.21 4.80
C ARG A 138 -12.99 -25.58 3.32
N THR A 139 -12.62 -24.68 2.42
CA THR A 139 -12.82 -24.84 0.98
C THR A 139 -11.53 -25.17 0.22
N GLY A 140 -10.37 -24.90 0.81
CA GLY A 140 -9.05 -25.04 0.18
C GLY A 140 -8.74 -23.99 -0.89
N LEU A 141 -9.66 -23.05 -1.15
CA LEU A 141 -9.49 -22.00 -2.15
C LEU A 141 -8.62 -20.88 -1.59
N CYS A 142 -7.68 -20.38 -2.39
CA CYS A 142 -6.83 -19.24 -2.02
C CYS A 142 -7.67 -17.97 -1.87
N THR A 143 -7.42 -17.20 -0.81
CA THR A 143 -8.16 -15.97 -0.47
C THR A 143 -7.33 -14.71 -0.69
N MET A 144 -6.06 -14.87 -1.02
CA MET A 144 -5.15 -13.77 -1.32
C MET A 144 -4.40 -14.01 -2.62
N ILE A 145 -3.97 -12.92 -3.24
CA ILE A 145 -3.16 -12.92 -4.45
C ILE A 145 -1.84 -12.21 -4.20
N SER A 146 -0.76 -12.74 -4.75
CA SER A 146 0.55 -12.10 -4.72
C SER A 146 0.51 -10.76 -5.46
N ALA A 147 1.17 -9.78 -4.86
CA ALA A 147 1.19 -8.40 -5.34
C ALA A 147 2.57 -7.79 -5.13
N ALA A 148 2.97 -6.96 -6.10
CA ALA A 148 4.14 -6.11 -6.00
C ALA A 148 3.73 -4.66 -6.26
N GLN A 149 4.10 -3.77 -5.36
CA GLN A 149 3.89 -2.34 -5.51
C GLN A 149 5.23 -1.65 -5.67
N ARG A 150 5.32 -0.72 -6.63
CA ARG A 150 6.43 0.22 -6.70
C ARG A 150 6.34 1.15 -5.51
N VAL A 151 7.46 1.35 -4.82
CA VAL A 151 7.58 2.26 -3.70
C VAL A 151 8.55 3.37 -4.09
N GLU A 152 8.12 4.59 -3.86
CA GLU A 152 8.94 5.79 -3.98
C GLU A 152 8.81 6.57 -2.67
N GLY A 153 9.89 7.21 -2.25
CA GLY A 153 9.91 8.02 -1.04
C GLY A 153 10.79 9.24 -1.22
N ILE A 154 10.37 10.32 -0.59
CA ILE A 154 11.11 11.57 -0.46
C ILE A 154 11.45 11.79 1.02
N PRO A 155 12.53 12.53 1.34
CA PRO A 155 12.90 12.77 2.73
C PRO A 155 11.81 13.58 3.46
N ALA A 156 11.49 13.17 4.69
CA ALA A 156 10.50 13.83 5.55
C ALA A 156 10.87 13.64 7.04
N PHE A 157 10.27 14.44 7.91
CA PHE A 157 10.42 14.34 9.36
C PHE A 157 9.19 13.68 9.99
N VAL A 158 9.44 12.71 10.87
CA VAL A 158 8.38 12.03 11.64
C VAL A 158 8.26 12.67 13.02
N VAL A 159 7.06 13.09 13.38
CA VAL A 159 6.74 13.70 14.69
C VAL A 159 5.95 12.68 15.52
N HIS A 160 6.51 12.32 16.67
CA HIS A 160 5.97 11.34 17.62
C HIS A 160 5.26 12.00 18.81
#